data_AF-A0A0X3T9H1-F1
#
_entry.id   AF-A0A0X3T9H1-F1
#
_cell.length_a   1.000
_cell.length_b   1.000
_cell.length_c   1.000
_cell.angle_alpha   90.00
_cell.angle_beta   90.00
_cell.angle_gamma   90.00
#
_symmetry.space_group_name_H-M   'P 1'
#
loop_
_entity.id
_entity.type
_entity.pdbx_description
1 polymer ?
#
loop_
_entity_poly.entity_id
_entity_poly.type
_entity_poly.pdbx_seq_one_letter_code
_entity_poly.pdbx_strand_id
1 'polypeptide(L)'
;MNLIIAEYSDRDYEPMNHGGHGRMAFAITPDQHLIKLPRVDGHSFHMPKGSFILEPHRNPKRDKAGAYMPPCSGAITSPSKRFTLMAKTSSPSASRFWSWALTSAE
;
A
#
# COMPACT_ATOMS: atom_id res chain seq x y z
N MET A 1 5.41 14.58 -8.30
CA MET A 1 4.27 14.11 -7.50
C MET A 1 4.78 13.27 -6.34
N ASN A 2 4.27 13.54 -5.15
CA ASN A 2 4.58 12.77 -3.94
C ASN A 2 3.47 11.73 -3.72
N LEU A 3 3.85 10.56 -3.24
CA LEU A 3 2.96 9.42 -3.01
C LEU A 3 3.20 8.84 -1.63
N ILE A 4 2.14 8.38 -0.98
CA ILE A 4 2.24 7.36 0.07
C ILE A 4 1.86 6.02 -0.55
N ILE A 5 2.72 5.02 -0.40
CA ILE A 5 2.48 3.65 -0.81
C ILE A 5 2.11 2.85 0.44
N ALA A 6 0.98 2.15 0.37
CA ALA A 6 0.50 1.27 1.42
C ALA A 6 0.56 -0.18 0.95
N GLU A 7 1.04 -1.05 1.83
CA GLU A 7 1.07 -2.50 1.60
C GLU A 7 0.67 -3.26 2.86
N TYR A 8 -0.08 -4.35 2.66
CA TYR A 8 -0.28 -5.38 3.67
C TYR A 8 0.64 -6.56 3.38
N SER A 9 1.23 -7.10 4.44
CA SER A 9 2.16 -8.23 4.36
C SER A 9 1.77 -9.34 5.34
N ASP A 10 1.61 -10.53 4.79
CA ASP A 10 1.45 -11.77 5.53
C ASP A 10 2.82 -12.45 5.66
N ARG A 11 3.57 -12.15 6.73
CA ARG A 11 4.96 -12.64 6.88
C ARG A 11 5.09 -14.15 7.07
N ASP A 12 3.98 -14.80 7.39
CA ASP A 12 3.84 -16.25 7.51
C ASP A 12 3.43 -16.94 6.21
N TYR A 13 3.09 -16.17 5.17
CA TYR A 13 2.66 -16.69 3.89
C TYR A 13 3.31 -15.91 2.74
N GLU A 14 4.45 -16.42 2.28
CA GLU A 14 5.35 -15.73 1.35
C GLU A 14 4.68 -15.16 0.08
N PRO A 15 3.72 -15.83 -0.58
CA PRO A 15 3.04 -15.24 -1.73
C PRO A 15 2.38 -13.89 -1.43
N MET A 16 1.90 -13.71 -0.19
CA MET A 16 1.19 -12.52 0.29
C MET A 16 2.08 -11.57 1.10
N ASN A 17 3.34 -11.92 1.31
CA ASN A 17 4.33 -11.07 1.97
C ASN A 17 4.82 -9.94 1.04
N HIS A 18 5.36 -8.86 1.60
CA HIS A 18 5.97 -7.74 0.87
C HIS A 18 5.08 -7.19 -0.26
N GLY A 19 3.83 -6.86 0.07
CA GLY A 19 2.85 -6.31 -0.89
C GLY A 19 2.15 -7.35 -1.76
N GLY A 20 2.19 -8.64 -1.41
CA GLY A 20 1.48 -9.69 -2.15
C GLY A 20 -0.06 -9.55 -2.13
N HIS A 21 -0.60 -8.76 -1.19
CA HIS A 21 -1.99 -8.28 -1.18
C HIS A 21 -2.32 -7.23 -2.24
N GLY A 22 -1.30 -6.74 -2.96
CA GLY A 22 -1.37 -5.58 -3.83
C GLY A 22 -0.88 -4.33 -3.10
N ARG A 23 -0.29 -3.41 -3.87
CA ARG A 23 0.21 -2.12 -3.38
C ARG A 23 -0.72 -1.02 -3.83
N MET A 24 -1.13 -0.19 -2.87
CA MET A 24 -1.94 0.99 -3.14
C MET A 24 -1.06 2.22 -3.04
N ALA A 25 -1.32 3.21 -3.87
CA ALA A 25 -0.66 4.51 -3.79
C ALA A 25 -1.69 5.62 -3.62
N PHE A 26 -1.36 6.60 -2.81
CA PHE A 26 -2.16 7.79 -2.52
C PHE A 26 -1.35 9.02 -2.90
N ALA A 27 -1.87 9.82 -3.82
CA ALA A 27 -1.26 11.07 -4.20
C ALA A 27 -1.39 12.08 -3.06
N ILE A 28 -0.26 12.71 -2.71
CA ILE A 28 -0.19 13.75 -1.69
C ILE A 28 0.47 15.00 -2.25
N THR A 29 0.13 16.15 -1.69
CA THR A 29 0.77 17.41 -2.04
C THR A 29 1.99 17.67 -1.13
N PRO A 30 3.03 18.37 -1.61
CA PRO A 30 4.27 18.56 -0.84
C PRO A 30 4.12 19.33 0.48
N ASP A 31 3.04 20.09 0.62
CA ASP A 31 2.69 20.95 1.75
C ASP A 31 1.77 20.26 2.78
N GLN A 32 1.39 19.01 2.55
CA GLN A 32 0.58 18.23 3.50
C GLN A 32 1.42 17.61 4.61
N HIS A 33 1.31 18.17 5.82
CA HIS A 33 1.95 17.62 7.03
C HIS A 33 1.15 16.50 7.71
N LEU A 34 -0.16 16.42 7.43
CA LEU A 34 -1.05 15.39 7.93
C LEU A 34 -1.98 14.97 6.80
N ILE A 35 -2.15 13.66 6.64
CA ILE A 35 -3.09 13.10 5.67
C ILE A 35 -3.97 12.08 6.36
N LYS A 36 -5.24 12.05 5.97
CA LYS A 36 -6.15 10.97 6.31
C LYS A 36 -6.28 10.08 5.08
N LEU A 37 -5.76 8.86 5.16
CA LEU A 37 -5.92 7.90 4.07
C LEU A 37 -7.40 7.49 3.97
N PRO A 38 -8.01 7.56 2.77
CA PRO A 38 -9.37 7.11 2.59
C PRO A 38 -9.44 5.59 2.76
N ARG A 39 -10.60 5.10 3.18
CA ARG A 39 -10.88 3.66 3.14
C ARG A 39 -10.81 3.20 1.68
N VAL A 40 -10.08 2.12 1.43
CA VAL A 40 -10.07 1.45 0.13
C VAL A 40 -10.92 0.20 0.22
N ASP A 41 -11.83 0.05 -0.74
CA ASP A 41 -12.64 -1.16 -0.86
C ASP A 41 -11.79 -2.28 -1.43
N GLY A 42 -11.69 -3.37 -0.68
CA GLY A 42 -11.04 -4.58 -1.14
C GLY A 42 -11.83 -5.31 -2.23
N HIS A 43 -11.20 -6.28 -2.90
CA HIS A 43 -11.84 -7.13 -3.90
C HIS A 43 -12.42 -6.33 -5.08
N SER A 44 -11.90 -5.11 -5.27
CA SER A 44 -12.47 -4.10 -6.15
C SER A 44 -11.37 -3.35 -6.89
N PHE A 45 -11.74 -2.84 -8.07
CA PHE A 45 -10.94 -1.86 -8.80
C PHE A 45 -11.32 -0.42 -8.44
N HIS A 46 -12.36 -0.26 -7.61
CA HIS A 46 -12.83 1.05 -7.21
C HIS A 46 -11.87 1.64 -6.18
N MET A 47 -11.12 2.64 -6.63
CA MET A 47 -10.19 3.40 -5.80
C MET A 47 -10.78 4.79 -5.52
N PRO A 48 -10.72 5.27 -4.26
CA PRO A 48 -11.03 6.66 -3.93
C PRO A 48 -10.25 7.65 -4.80
N LYS A 49 -10.80 8.85 -5.01
CA LYS A 49 -10.13 9.91 -5.78
C LYS A 49 -8.74 10.19 -5.21
N GLY A 50 -7.73 10.24 -6.09
CA GLY A 50 -6.34 10.46 -5.71
C GLY A 50 -5.62 9.21 -5.21
N SER A 51 -6.25 8.03 -5.30
CA SER A 51 -5.61 6.75 -5.02
C SER A 51 -5.64 5.82 -6.23
N PHE A 52 -4.71 4.87 -6.29
CA PHE A 52 -4.62 3.92 -7.39
C PHE A 52 -3.92 2.63 -6.94
N ILE A 53 -4.20 1.55 -7.65
CA ILE A 53 -3.49 0.27 -7.50
C ILE A 53 -2.16 0.42 -8.24
N LEU A 54 -1.06 0.40 -7.49
CA LEU A 54 0.29 0.44 -8.05
C LEU A 54 0.74 -0.94 -8.52
N GLU A 55 0.42 -1.97 -7.74
CA GLU A 55 0.67 -3.38 -8.08
C GLU A 55 -0.55 -4.21 -7.66
N PRO A 56 -1.04 -5.11 -8.53
CA PRO A 56 -2.16 -5.98 -8.17
C PRO A 56 -1.75 -7.05 -7.15
N HIS A 57 -2.72 -7.63 -6.46
CA HIS A 57 -2.48 -8.79 -5.61
C HIS A 57 -1.91 -9.99 -6.39
N ARG A 58 -1.11 -10.82 -5.72
CA ARG A 58 -0.41 -11.97 -6.33
C ARG A 58 -1.21 -13.26 -6.35
N ASN A 59 -2.47 -13.26 -5.88
CA ASN A 59 -3.31 -14.46 -5.79
C ASN A 59 -4.64 -14.32 -6.55
N PRO A 60 -4.61 -14.25 -7.89
CA PRO A 60 -5.80 -14.05 -8.74
C PRO A 60 -6.80 -15.23 -8.70
N LYS A 61 -6.43 -16.34 -8.07
CA LYS A 61 -7.34 -17.49 -7.90
C LYS A 61 -8.25 -17.34 -6.68
N ARG A 62 -7.86 -16.51 -5.71
CA ARG A 62 -8.61 -16.30 -4.46
C ARG A 62 -9.36 -14.99 -4.42
N ASP A 63 -9.13 -14.11 -5.39
CA ASP A 63 -9.79 -12.81 -5.52
C ASP A 63 -9.73 -12.31 -6.97
N LYS A 64 -10.41 -11.21 -7.26
CA LYS A 64 -10.49 -10.57 -8.56
C LYS A 64 -9.12 -10.15 -9.07
N ALA A 65 -8.60 -10.90 -10.04
CA ALA A 65 -7.32 -10.65 -10.68
C ALA A 65 -7.16 -9.18 -11.09
N GLY A 66 -6.08 -8.54 -10.63
CA GLY A 66 -5.79 -7.14 -10.89
C GLY A 66 -6.23 -6.17 -9.78
N ALA A 67 -7.09 -6.59 -8.86
CA ALA A 67 -7.57 -5.76 -7.76
C ALA A 67 -6.57 -5.72 -6.58
N TYR A 68 -6.89 -4.88 -5.60
CA TYR A 68 -6.30 -4.99 -4.27
C TYR A 68 -7.08 -6.02 -3.45
N MET A 69 -6.36 -6.94 -2.80
CA MET A 69 -6.94 -8.01 -1.98
C MET A 69 -6.64 -7.74 -0.50
N PRO A 70 -7.61 -7.28 0.31
CA PRO A 70 -7.37 -7.03 1.73
C PRO A 70 -7.08 -8.34 2.47
N PRO A 71 -6.38 -8.29 3.62
CA PRO A 71 -6.25 -9.45 4.48
C PRO A 71 -7.64 -9.92 4.96
N CYS A 72 -7.92 -11.23 4.86
CA CYS A 72 -9.23 -11.83 5.15
C CYS A 72 -9.75 -11.56 6.57
N SER A 73 -8.83 -11.31 7.51
CA SER A 73 -9.11 -10.86 8.86
C SER A 73 -8.37 -9.53 9.03
N GLY A 74 -9.06 -8.39 8.84
CA GLY A 74 -8.49 -7.05 8.71
C GLY A 74 -7.38 -6.68 9.71
N ALA A 75 -6.16 -7.16 9.46
CA ALA A 75 -5.07 -7.24 10.42
C ALA A 75 -5.51 -7.70 11.83
N ILE A 76 -6.19 -8.85 11.96
CA ILE A 76 -6.39 -9.44 13.30
C ILE A 76 -5.03 -9.80 13.86
N THR A 77 -4.66 -9.17 15.00
CA THR A 77 -3.71 -9.43 16.12
C THR A 77 -2.54 -10.42 15.98
N SER A 78 -2.39 -11.09 14.84
CA SER A 78 -1.29 -11.97 14.56
C SER A 78 -0.06 -11.12 14.31
N PRO A 79 1.05 -11.38 15.02
CA PRO A 79 2.30 -10.67 14.78
C PRO A 79 2.78 -10.84 13.34
N SER A 80 2.34 -11.87 12.60
CA SER A 80 2.74 -12.08 11.20
C SER A 80 2.14 -11.06 10.23
N LYS A 81 0.99 -10.44 10.54
CA LYS A 81 0.30 -9.49 9.66
C LYS A 81 0.84 -8.08 9.92
N ARG A 82 1.31 -7.40 8.87
CA ARG A 82 1.82 -6.03 8.98
C ARG A 82 1.20 -5.12 7.95
N PHE A 83 0.96 -3.88 8.36
CA PHE A 83 0.64 -2.77 7.48
C PHE A 83 1.81 -1.80 7.43
N THR A 84 2.33 -1.56 6.22
CA THR A 84 3.48 -0.69 6.01
C THR A 84 3.08 0.51 5.17
N LEU A 85 3.49 1.70 5.62
CA LEU A 85 3.40 2.94 4.84
C LEU A 85 4.80 3.40 4.43
N MET A 86 4.96 3.70 3.14
CA MET A 86 6.20 4.20 2.55
C MET A 86 5.92 5.51 1.84
N ALA A 87 6.70 6.56 2.15
CA ALA A 87 6.62 7.82 1.43
C ALA A 87 7.57 7.82 0.22
N LYS A 88 7.05 8.15 -0.96
CA LYS A 88 7.80 8.37 -2.19
C LYS A 88 7.62 9.82 -2.62
N THR A 89 8.64 10.65 -2.42
CA THR A 89 8.62 12.05 -2.84
C THR A 89 9.34 12.22 -4.18
N SER A 90 8.83 13.10 -5.04
CA SER A 90 9.58 13.56 -6.20
C SER A 90 10.43 14.75 -5.75
N SER A 91 11.71 14.56 -5.48
CA SER A 91 12.62 15.69 -5.30
C SER A 91 12.82 16.39 -6.67
N PRO A 92 12.69 17.72 -6.78
CA PRO A 92 13.06 18.44 -8.00
C PRO A 92 14.57 18.43 -8.28
N SER A 93 15.42 18.05 -7.31
CA SER A 93 16.88 18.18 -7.42
C SER A 93 17.67 16.87 -7.38
N ALA A 94 17.03 15.71 -7.27
CA ALA A 94 17.76 14.46 -7.12
C ALA A 94 17.76 13.64 -8.40
N SER A 95 18.70 13.96 -9.30
CA SER A 95 19.37 12.89 -10.03
C SER A 95 19.92 11.89 -8.99
N ARG A 96 19.28 10.72 -8.90
CA ARG A 96 19.75 9.51 -8.20
C ARG A 96 19.96 9.59 -6.69
N PHE A 97 18.91 9.73 -5.87
CA PHE A 97 18.95 9.15 -4.51
C PHE A 97 17.53 8.80 -4.05
N TRP A 98 17.25 7.51 -3.92
CA TRP A 98 15.99 6.98 -3.40
C TRP A 98 16.12 6.85 -1.88
N SER A 99 15.40 7.69 -1.12
CA SER A 99 15.31 7.57 0.33
C SER A 99 13.96 6.91 0.70
N TRP A 100 14.02 5.83 1.47
CA TRP A 100 12.85 5.15 2.01
C TRP A 100 12.67 5.59 3.47
N ALA A 101 11.59 6.30 3.76
CA ALA A 101 11.11 6.45 5.13
C ALA A 101 10.04 5.38 5.37
N LEU A 102 10.40 4.30 6.09
CA LEU A 102 9.45 3.34 6.61
C LEU A 102 8.88 3.88 7.93
N THR A 103 7.57 4.02 8.00
CA THR A 103 6.87 4.14 9.29
C THR A 103 5.90 2.96 9.38
N SER A 104 6.13 2.08 10.36
CA SER A 104 5.19 1.02 10.72
C SER A 104 4.19 1.62 11.71
N ALA A 105 2.90 1.49 11.45
CA ALA A 105 1.86 1.78 12.44
C ALA A 105 1.60 0.47 13.21
N GLU A 106 1.71 0.52 14.54
CA GLU A 106 1.43 -0.58 15.48
C GLU A 106 -0.07 -0.81 15.67
#